data_AF-A0A0U4WGJ4-F1
#
_entry.id   AF-A0A0U4WGJ4-F1
#
_cell.length_a   1.000
_cell.length_b   1.000
_cell.length_c   1.000
_cell.angle_alpha   90.00
_cell.angle_beta   90.00
_cell.angle_gamma   90.00
#
_symmetry.space_group_name_H-M   'P 1'
#
loop_
_entity.id
_entity.type
_entity.pdbx_description
1 polymer ?
#
loop_
_entity_poly.entity_id
_entity_poly.type
_entity_poly.pdbx_seq_one_letter_code
_entity_poly.pdbx_strand_id
1 'polypeptide(L)' 'MQMRQFLNHYELEDDSSAVGSPIFDYTGNVVASLSIAGLTTRFSSDRLPLLIEKVQEAAAEISEKLGWMHK' A
#
# COMPACT_ATOMS: atom_id res chain seq x y z
N MET A 1 -13.45 -10.05 0.36
CA MET A 1 -12.53 -9.56 -0.70
C MET A 1 -11.20 -9.30 -0.01
N GLN A 2 -10.12 -10.00 -0.34
CA GLN A 2 -8.83 -9.90 0.39
C GLN A 2 -8.10 -8.59 0.01
N MET A 3 -7.58 -7.86 1.00
CA MET A 3 -6.70 -6.70 0.79
C MET A 3 -5.40 -7.18 0.11
N ARG A 4 -5.15 -6.74 -1.13
CA ARG A 4 -3.94 -7.08 -1.88
C ARG A 4 -3.02 -5.87 -1.95
N GLN A 5 -1.80 -6.01 -1.47
CA GLN A 5 -0.73 -5.02 -1.66
C GLN A 5 -0.11 -5.11 -3.06
N PHE A 6 0.47 -4.00 -3.51
CA PHE A 6 1.27 -3.94 -4.73
C PHE A 6 2.66 -3.42 -4.39
N LEU A 7 3.70 -4.13 -4.84
CA LEU A 7 5.09 -3.70 -4.76
C LEU A 7 5.52 -3.35 -6.18
N ASN A 8 5.91 -2.10 -6.43
CA ASN A 8 6.42 -1.65 -7.73
C ASN A 8 7.87 -1.18 -7.55
N HIS A 9 8.80 -1.80 -8.28
CA HIS A 9 10.15 -1.28 -8.47
C HIS A 9 10.14 -0.44 -9.76
N TYR A 10 10.53 0.83 -9.67
CA TYR A 10 10.64 1.70 -10.84
C TYR A 10 12.11 1.76 -11.27
N GLU A 11 12.48 1.00 -12.29
CA GLU A 11 13.84 0.91 -12.88
C GLU A 11 14.13 2.06 -13.88
N LEU A 12 13.57 3.25 -13.69
CA LEU A 12 13.80 4.35 -14.64
C LEU A 12 15.08 5.15 -14.31
N GLU A 13 15.51 5.15 -13.04
CA GLU A 13 16.83 5.65 -12.59
C GLU A 13 17.22 4.92 -11.28
N ASP A 14 17.72 3.68 -11.42
CA ASP A 14 18.44 2.75 -10.50
C ASP A 14 18.22 2.69 -8.97
N ASP A 15 17.57 3.63 -8.29
CA ASP A 15 17.63 3.74 -6.82
C ASP A 15 16.30 4.02 -6.13
N SER A 16 15.14 3.89 -6.80
CA SER A 16 13.83 4.13 -6.17
C SER A 16 12.91 2.91 -6.15
N SER A 17 12.23 2.74 -5.01
CA SER A 17 11.26 1.68 -4.76
C SER A 17 9.98 2.26 -4.14
N ALA A 18 8.85 1.60 -4.37
CA ALA A 18 7.59 1.98 -3.76
C ALA A 18 6.71 0.77 -3.39
N VAL A 19 6.02 0.87 -2.26
CA VAL A 19 5.00 -0.08 -1.81
C VAL A 19 3.67 0.61 -1.67
N GLY A 20 2.58 -0.03 -2.09
CA GLY A 20 1.25 0.54 -2.00
C GLY A 20 0.16 -0.46 -1.62
N SER A 21 -0.95 0.08 -1.13
CA SER A 21 -2.17 -0.65 -0.79
C SER A 21 -3.38 0.05 -1.41
N PRO A 22 -4.38 -0.69 -1.91
CA PRO A 22 -5.62 -0.13 -2.43
C PRO A 22 -6.47 0.45 -1.29
N ILE A 23 -7.28 1.45 -1.64
CA ILE A 23 -8.31 2.01 -0.79
C ILE A 23 -9.67 1.66 -1.41
N PHE A 24 -10.54 1.10 -0.60
CA PHE A 24 -11.88 0.67 -1.00
C PHE A 24 -12.94 1.66 -0.50
N ASP A 25 -14.01 1.82 -1.28
CA ASP A 25 -15.23 2.49 -0.81
C ASP A 25 -16.22 1.50 -0.14
N TYR A 26 -17.34 2.03 0.34
CA TYR A 26 -18.44 1.24 0.93
C TYR A 26 -19.04 0.18 0.00
N THR A 27 -18.83 0.27 -1.32
CA THR A 27 -19.29 -0.73 -2.29
C THR A 27 -18.27 -1.85 -2.50
N GLY A 28 -17.07 -1.73 -1.92
CA GLY A 28 -15.95 -2.65 -2.11
C GLY A 28 -15.17 -2.41 -3.40
N ASN A 29 -15.39 -1.27 -4.07
CA ASN A 29 -14.64 -0.90 -5.26
C ASN A 29 -13.34 -0.20 -4.85
N VAL A 30 -12.26 -0.47 -5.59
CA VAL A 30 -11.01 0.29 -5.44
C VAL A 30 -11.22 1.69 -6.00
N VAL A 31 -11.12 2.70 -5.15
CA VAL A 31 -11.33 4.11 -5.52
C VAL A 31 -10.06 4.95 -5.47
N ALA A 32 -9.04 4.47 -4.75
CA ALA A 32 -7.72 5.09 -4.67
C ALA A 32 -6.65 4.07 -4.27
N SER A 33 -5.40 4.51 -4.16
CA SER A 33 -4.31 3.76 -3.56
C SER A 33 -3.43 4.68 -2.71
N LEU A 34 -2.91 4.14 -1.62
CA LEU A 34 -1.90 4.78 -0.78
C LEU A 34 -0.56 4.11 -1.03
N SER A 35 0.51 4.89 -1.19
CA SER A 35 1.87 4.36 -1.39
C SER A 35 2.93 5.12 -0.60
N ILE A 36 3.98 4.40 -0.21
CA ILE A 36 5.23 4.96 0.30
C ILE A 36 6.30 4.72 -0.76
N ALA A 37 7.01 5.78 -1.16
CA ALA A 37 8.11 5.73 -2.12
C ALA A 37 9.40 6.26 -1.49
N GLY A 38 10.55 5.79 -1.97
CA GLY A 38 11.86 6.28 -1.52
C GLY A 38 13.01 5.46 -2.09
N LEU A 39 14.21 5.68 -1.55
CA LEU A 39 15.41 4.99 -2.00
C LEU A 39 15.30 3.48 -1.80
N THR A 40 15.67 2.66 -2.79
CA THR A 40 15.62 1.18 -2.75
C THR A 40 16.35 0.62 -1.53
N THR A 41 17.43 1.26 -1.10
CA THR A 41 18.17 0.92 0.14
C THR A 41 17.32 0.99 1.42
N ARG A 42 16.20 1.71 1.41
CA ARG A 42 15.23 1.79 2.52
C ARG A 42 14.14 0.72 2.46
N PHE A 43 14.04 -0.02 1.34
CA PHE A 43 13.10 -1.10 1.08
C PHE A 43 13.78 -2.47 1.18
N SER A 44 14.81 -2.57 2.02
CA SER A 44 15.52 -3.82 2.32
C SER A 44 14.57 -4.89 2.87
N SER A 45 14.94 -6.17 2.72
CA SER A 45 14.09 -7.32 3.08
C SER A 45 13.65 -7.36 4.55
N ASP A 46 14.41 -6.76 5.46
CA ASP A 46 14.09 -6.60 6.88
C ASP A 46 13.09 -5.47 7.15
N ARG A 47 13.11 -4.41 6.35
CA ARG A 47 12.23 -3.24 6.51
C ARG A 47 10.94 -3.35 5.69
N LEU A 48 11.00 -4.09 4.58
CA LEU A 48 9.88 -4.22 3.66
C LEU A 48 8.59 -4.74 4.34
N PRO A 49 8.63 -5.74 5.25
CA PRO A 49 7.43 -6.18 5.97
C PRO A 49 6.78 -5.06 6.80
N LEU A 50 7.59 -4.25 7.49
CA LEU A 50 7.10 -3.11 8.27
C LEU A 50 6.48 -2.03 7.38
N LEU A 51 7.09 -1.74 6.23
CA LEU A 51 6.55 -0.76 5.27
C LEU A 51 5.21 -1.24 4.68
N ILE A 52 5.10 -2.54 4.37
CA ILE A 52 3.87 -3.17 3.91
C ILE A 52 2.78 -3.06 4.98
N GLU A 53 3.08 -3.45 6.22
CA GLU A 53 2.14 -3.37 7.33
C GLU A 53 1.61 -1.93 7.50
N LYS A 54 2.50 -0.93 7.53
CA LYS A 54 2.10 0.47 7.71
C LYS A 54 1.24 1.01 6.58
N VAL A 55 1.54 0.69 5.32
CA VAL A 55 0.72 1.15 4.19
C VAL A 55 -0.63 0.44 4.15
N GLN A 56 -0.69 -0.83 4.56
CA GLN A 56 -1.93 -1.60 4.67
C GLN A 56 -2.83 -1.07 5.79
N GLU A 57 -2.28 -0.84 6.98
CA GLU A 57 -3.01 -0.26 8.13
C GLU A 57 -3.62 1.10 7.74
N ALA A 58 -2.80 2.00 7.18
CA ALA A 58 -3.28 3.32 6.80
C ALA A 58 -4.32 3.28 5.66
N ALA A 59 -4.16 2.40 4.67
CA ALA A 59 -5.15 2.23 3.61
C ALA A 59 -6.45 1.60 4.13
N ALA A 60 -6.37 0.69 5.10
CA ALA A 60 -7.53 0.09 5.78
C ALA A 60 -8.31 1.17 6.54
N GLU A 61 -7.63 1.99 7.34
CA GLU A 61 -8.26 3.08 8.10
C GLU A 61 -8.99 4.08 7.17
N ILE A 62 -8.40 4.41 6.02
CA ILE A 62 -9.06 5.28 5.03
C ILE A 62 -10.28 4.57 4.45
N SER A 63 -10.14 3.29 4.10
CA SER A 63 -11.24 2.50 3.53
C SER A 63 -12.41 2.38 4.52
N GLU A 64 -12.14 2.14 5.80
CA GLU A 64 -13.15 2.12 6.88
C GLU A 64 -13.88 3.46 7.00
N LYS A 65 -13.15 4.59 6.93
CA LYS A 65 -13.74 5.94 6.90
C LYS A 65 -14.58 6.19 5.65
N LEU A 66 -14.30 5.50 4.54
CA LEU A 66 -15.11 5.52 3.32
C LEU A 66 -16.27 4.50 3.35
N GLY A 67 -16.48 3.82 4.49
CA GLY A 67 -17.59 2.91 4.72
C GLY A 67 -17.32 1.47 4.29
N TRP A 68 -16.09 1.11 3.94
CA TRP A 68 -15.72 -0.27 3.67
C TRP A 68 -15.71 -1.08 4.97
N MET A 69 -16.63 -2.02 5.11
CA MET A 69 -16.69 -2.90 6.28
C MET A 69 -16.05 -4.25 5.94
N HIS A 70 -14.97 -4.61 6.64
CA HIS A 70 -14.42 -5.98 6.63
C HIS A 70 -15.48 -6.94 7.19
N LYS A 71 -16.20 -7.63 6.30
CA LYS A 71 -16.97 -8.84 6.65
C LYS A 71 -16.15 -10.09 6.36
#